data_AF-A0A917EEJ2-F1
#
_entry.id   AF-A0A917EEJ2-F1
#
_cell.length_a   1.000
_cell.length_b   1.000
_cell.length_c   1.000
_cell.angle_alpha   90.00
_cell.angle_beta   90.00
_cell.angle_gamma   90.00
#
_symmetry.space_group_name_H-M   'P 1'
#
loop_
_entity.id
_entity.type
_entity.pdbx_description
1 polymer ?
#
loop_
_entity_poly.entity_id
_entity_poly.type
_entity_poly.pdbx_seq_one_letter_code
_entity_poly.pdbx_strand_id
1 'polypeptide(L)'
;MGRVHAFSAGSQPAGRVHPQSFKLLEELGHDTSQARSKSWDEFAAPDAPEMDMVITVCASAAGETCPIWPGAPVRAHWGVDDPAAAPEDQWEDAFRTAYDILHRRATALLKLPVETMDAGELKAALDRIGKK
;
A
#
# COMPACT_ATOMS: atom_id res chain seq x y z
N MET A 1 12.01 17.12 4.18
CA MET A 1 12.06 15.64 4.24
C MET A 1 10.91 15.17 5.11
N GLY A 2 10.09 14.25 4.60
CA GLY A 2 8.97 13.67 5.34
C GLY A 2 9.45 12.60 6.33
N ARG A 3 8.65 12.31 7.37
CA ARG A 3 8.97 11.30 8.39
C ARG A 3 8.97 9.87 7.83
N VAL A 4 8.15 9.62 6.80
CA VAL A 4 8.00 8.33 6.13
C VAL A 4 8.18 8.55 4.63
N HIS A 5 8.93 7.66 3.98
CA HIS A 5 9.02 7.58 2.53
C HIS A 5 8.17 6.40 2.05
N ALA A 6 7.14 6.70 1.25
CA ALA A 6 6.19 5.71 0.79
C ALA A 6 6.41 5.36 -0.69
N PHE A 7 6.32 4.07 -0.99
CA PHE A 7 6.41 3.51 -2.33
C PHE A 7 5.23 2.57 -2.57
N SER A 8 4.88 2.34 -3.83
CA SER A 8 3.82 1.41 -4.25
C SER A 8 4.26 0.57 -5.43
N ALA A 9 3.80 -0.68 -5.50
CA ALA A 9 4.09 -1.57 -6.61
C ALA A 9 3.06 -2.71 -6.66
N GLY A 10 2.96 -3.38 -7.81
CA GLY A 10 2.19 -4.62 -7.96
C GLY A 10 3.10 -5.78 -8.36
N SER A 11 2.70 -7.01 -8.03
CA SER A 11 3.35 -8.21 -8.53
C SER A 11 3.11 -8.43 -10.02
N GLN A 12 1.89 -8.09 -10.47
CA GLN A 12 1.47 -8.08 -11.86
C GLN A 12 0.84 -6.72 -12.19
N PRO A 13 1.66 -5.68 -12.39
CA PRO A 13 1.14 -4.32 -12.62
C PRO A 13 0.38 -4.25 -13.95
N ALA A 14 -0.81 -3.64 -13.96
CA ALA A 14 -1.63 -3.46 -15.16
C ALA A 14 -1.03 -2.47 -16.19
N GLY A 15 0.13 -1.88 -15.91
CA GLY A 15 0.80 -0.89 -16.76
C GLY A 15 0.20 0.52 -16.68
N ARG A 16 -0.98 0.68 -16.09
CA ARG A 16 -1.62 1.98 -15.86
C ARG A 16 -2.33 2.02 -14.50
N VAL A 17 -2.41 3.20 -13.91
CA VAL A 17 -3.27 3.45 -12.76
C VAL A 17 -4.72 3.57 -13.24
N HIS A 18 -5.67 3.02 -12.48
CA HIS A 18 -7.08 3.04 -12.86
C HIS A 18 -7.61 4.50 -12.89
N PRO A 19 -8.36 4.93 -13.91
CA PRO A 19 -8.85 6.32 -14.01
C PRO A 19 -9.67 6.76 -12.80
N GLN A 20 -10.48 5.85 -12.24
CA GLN A 20 -11.27 6.14 -11.04
C GLN A 20 -10.41 6.45 -9.81
N SER A 21 -9.20 5.86 -9.70
CA SER A 21 -8.24 6.23 -8.65
C SER A 21 -7.82 7.69 -8.78
N PHE A 22 -7.48 8.14 -10.00
CA PHE A 22 -7.09 9.53 -10.24
C PHE A 22 -8.23 10.49 -9.95
N LYS A 23 -9.43 10.22 -10.48
CA LYS A 23 -10.63 11.02 -10.22
C LYS A 23 -10.84 11.26 -8.72
N LEU A 24 -10.88 10.17 -7.94
CA LEU A 24 -11.10 10.24 -6.49
C LEU A 24 -9.97 11.00 -5.77
N LEU A 25 -8.71 10.71 -6.10
CA LEU A 25 -7.56 11.34 -5.44
C LEU A 25 -7.48 12.84 -5.74
N GLU A 26 -7.78 13.25 -6.98
CA GLU A 26 -7.85 14.66 -7.39
C GLU A 26 -9.00 15.39 -6.70
N GLU A 27 -10.19 14.79 -6.61
CA GLU A 27 -11.34 15.34 -5.86
C GLU A 27 -11.01 15.58 -4.38
N LEU A 28 -10.17 14.72 -3.80
CA LEU A 28 -9.70 14.82 -2.42
C LEU A 28 -8.46 15.73 -2.26
N GLY A 29 -7.97 16.32 -3.35
CA GLY A 29 -6.86 17.28 -3.35
C GLY A 29 -5.47 16.66 -3.23
N HIS A 30 -5.29 15.37 -3.57
CA HIS A 30 -3.98 14.73 -3.58
C HIS A 30 -3.20 15.06 -4.86
N ASP A 31 -1.89 15.29 -4.72
CA ASP A 31 -0.98 15.34 -5.88
C ASP A 31 -0.70 13.92 -6.37
N THR A 32 -1.17 13.62 -7.58
CA THR A 32 -1.04 12.31 -8.24
C THR A 32 0.01 12.30 -9.34
N SER A 33 0.75 13.40 -9.55
CA SER A 33 1.68 13.57 -10.68
C SER A 33 2.80 12.53 -10.74
N GLN A 34 3.15 11.93 -9.60
CA GLN A 34 4.18 10.89 -9.49
C GLN A 34 3.60 9.46 -9.46
N ALA A 35 2.27 9.31 -9.46
CA ALA A 35 1.62 8.02 -9.38
C ALA A 35 1.76 7.27 -10.72
N ARG A 36 2.37 6.09 -10.68
CA ARG A 36 2.50 5.20 -11.84
C ARG A 36 2.36 3.74 -11.43
N SER A 37 1.90 2.92 -12.37
CA SER A 37 1.88 1.46 -12.23
C SER A 37 3.28 0.91 -12.48
N LYS A 38 3.79 0.07 -11.57
CA LYS A 38 5.15 -0.48 -11.62
C LYS A 38 5.28 -1.85 -10.96
N SER A 39 6.23 -2.64 -11.43
CA SER A 39 6.53 -3.95 -10.83
C SER A 39 7.22 -3.75 -9.49
N TRP A 40 6.94 -4.64 -8.55
CA TRP A 40 7.67 -4.71 -7.28
C TRP A 40 9.13 -5.12 -7.46
N ASP A 41 9.52 -5.66 -8.62
CA ASP A 41 10.89 -6.06 -8.94
C ASP A 41 11.83 -4.84 -8.96
N GLU A 42 11.30 -3.64 -9.25
CA GLU A 42 12.05 -2.39 -9.15
C GLU A 42 12.62 -2.15 -7.74
N PHE A 43 11.98 -2.72 -6.72
CA PHE A 43 12.37 -2.57 -5.33
C PHE A 43 13.21 -3.76 -4.82
N ALA A 44 13.44 -4.78 -5.65
CA ALA A 44 14.32 -5.92 -5.36
C ALA A 44 15.71 -5.77 -5.99
N ALA A 45 15.95 -4.68 -6.73
CA ALA A 45 17.23 -4.39 -7.35
C ALA A 45 18.30 -4.02 -6.29
N PRO A 46 19.60 -4.22 -6.57
CA PRO A 46 20.68 -3.91 -5.61
C PRO A 46 20.76 -2.44 -5.15
N ASP A 47 20.27 -1.51 -5.97
CA ASP A 47 20.23 -0.07 -5.74
C ASP A 47 18.84 0.42 -5.29
N ALA A 48 17.90 -0.51 -5.08
CA ALA A 48 16.58 -0.17 -4.58
C ALA A 48 16.65 0.42 -3.16
N PRO A 49 15.73 1.33 -2.81
CA PRO A 49 15.61 1.80 -1.44
C PRO A 49 15.33 0.62 -0.49
N GLU A 50 16.04 0.59 0.63
CA GLU A 50 15.78 -0.38 1.69
C GLU A 50 14.43 -0.11 2.33
N MET A 51 13.63 -1.17 2.48
CA MET A 51 12.29 -1.08 3.07
C MET A 51 12.36 -1.51 4.53
N ASP A 52 11.81 -0.70 5.43
CA ASP A 52 11.60 -1.10 6.83
C ASP A 52 10.37 -2.02 6.97
N MET A 53 9.36 -1.79 6.13
CA MET A 53 8.10 -2.52 6.14
C MET A 53 7.47 -2.65 4.76
N VAL A 54 6.76 -3.76 4.54
CA VAL A 54 5.99 -4.04 3.33
C VAL A 54 4.57 -4.41 3.71
N ILE A 55 3.60 -3.71 3.15
CA ILE A 55 2.17 -3.89 3.42
C ILE A 55 1.48 -4.35 2.15
N THR A 56 0.96 -5.57 2.14
CA THR A 56 0.14 -6.08 1.04
C THR A 56 -1.32 -5.68 1.26
N VAL A 57 -1.98 -5.17 0.23
CA VAL A 57 -3.37 -4.70 0.32
C VAL A 57 -4.39 -5.62 -0.36
N CYS A 58 -3.99 -6.31 -1.43
CA CYS A 58 -4.81 -7.33 -2.07
C CYS A 58 -4.43 -8.74 -1.60
N ALA A 59 -5.40 -9.66 -1.65
CA ALA A 59 -5.17 -11.05 -1.29
C ALA A 59 -4.19 -11.77 -2.24
N SER A 60 -4.15 -11.38 -3.52
CA SER A 60 -3.20 -11.96 -4.48
C SER A 60 -1.75 -11.67 -4.07
N ALA A 61 -1.45 -10.40 -3.73
CA ALA A 61 -0.12 -10.02 -3.24
C ALA A 61 0.24 -10.65 -1.89
N ALA A 62 -0.74 -10.99 -1.06
CA ALA A 62 -0.52 -11.66 0.21
C ALA A 62 -0.15 -13.16 0.05
N GLY A 63 -0.68 -13.81 -0.98
CA GLY A 63 -0.47 -15.24 -1.27
C GLY A 63 0.69 -15.54 -2.22
N GLU A 64 1.20 -14.52 -2.93
CA GLU A 64 2.34 -14.67 -3.83
C GLU A 64 3.68 -14.69 -3.07
N THR A 65 4.63 -15.49 -3.58
CA THR A 65 6.00 -15.49 -3.08
C THR A 65 6.63 -14.13 -3.38
N CYS A 66 6.60 -13.24 -2.39
CA CYS A 66 7.30 -11.96 -2.47
C CYS A 66 8.78 -12.19 -2.82
N PRO A 67 9.40 -11.31 -3.62
CA PRO A 67 10.83 -11.34 -3.84
C PRO A 67 11.57 -11.23 -2.49
N ILE A 68 12.82 -11.71 -2.45
CA ILE A 68 13.68 -11.49 -1.30
C ILE A 68 14.02 -10.01 -1.24
N TRP A 69 13.31 -9.30 -0.38
CA TRP A 69 13.53 -7.90 -0.10
C TRP A 69 14.88 -7.72 0.64
N PRO A 70 15.77 -6.84 0.16
CA PRO A 70 16.92 -6.41 0.94
C PRO A 70 16.49 -5.92 2.34
N GLY A 71 17.27 -6.24 3.37
CA GLY A 71 16.99 -5.81 4.76
C GLY A 71 15.92 -6.60 5.51
N ALA A 72 15.21 -7.54 4.87
CA ALA A 72 14.14 -8.35 5.48
C ALA A 72 13.05 -7.52 6.21
N PRO A 73 12.33 -6.64 5.49
CA PRO A 73 11.29 -5.77 6.03
C PRO A 73 10.23 -6.53 6.85
N VAL A 74 9.66 -5.83 7.83
CA VAL A 74 8.47 -6.30 8.53
C VAL A 74 7.30 -6.36 7.55
N ARG A 75 6.62 -7.51 7.47
CA ARG A 75 5.50 -7.73 6.54
C ARG A 75 4.16 -7.71 7.25
N ALA A 76 3.17 -7.06 6.66
CA ALA A 76 1.79 -7.09 7.13
C ALA A 76 0.81 -7.14 5.95
N HIS A 77 -0.43 -7.56 6.23
CA HIS A 77 -1.51 -7.59 5.25
C HIS A 77 -2.67 -6.71 5.71
N TRP A 78 -3.02 -5.71 4.91
CA TRP A 78 -4.16 -4.81 5.12
C TRP A 78 -5.18 -5.03 4.01
N GLY A 79 -5.82 -6.21 4.05
CA GLY A 79 -6.82 -6.63 3.06
C GLY A 79 -7.88 -5.57 2.78
N VAL A 80 -8.07 -5.27 1.50
CA VAL A 80 -9.14 -4.45 0.96
C VAL A 80 -9.66 -5.13 -0.30
N ASP A 81 -10.97 -5.07 -0.53
CA ASP A 81 -11.56 -5.57 -1.76
C ASP A 81 -11.03 -4.77 -2.96
N ASP A 82 -10.77 -5.44 -4.08
CA ASP A 82 -10.33 -4.77 -5.30
C ASP A 82 -11.51 -3.94 -5.87
N PRO A 83 -11.45 -2.60 -5.82
CA PRO A 83 -12.56 -1.79 -6.28
C PRO A 83 -12.77 -1.87 -7.80
N ALA A 84 -11.76 -2.29 -8.57
CA ALA A 84 -11.89 -2.51 -10.00
C ALA A 84 -12.63 -3.81 -10.36
N ALA A 85 -12.80 -4.73 -9.40
CA ALA A 85 -13.58 -5.95 -9.57
C ALA A 85 -15.09 -5.74 -9.36
N ALA A 86 -15.49 -4.58 -8.81
CA ALA A 86 -16.90 -4.20 -8.69
C ALA A 86 -17.52 -3.87 -10.06
N PRO A 87 -18.86 -3.97 -10.21
CA PRO A 87 -19.58 -3.43 -11.36
C PRO A 87 -19.25 -1.95 -11.61
N GLU A 88 -19.19 -1.56 -12.87
CA GLU A 88 -18.78 -0.19 -13.27
C GLU A 88 -19.67 0.90 -12.70
N ASP A 89 -20.98 0.64 -12.59
CA ASP A 89 -21.96 1.54 -11.96
C ASP A 89 -21.76 1.71 -10.45
N GLN A 90 -20.93 0.87 -9.82
CA GLN A 90 -20.59 0.90 -8.39
C GLN A 90 -19.13 1.32 -8.13
N TRP A 91 -18.34 1.62 -9.16
CA TRP A 91 -16.94 1.98 -8.98
C TRP A 91 -16.74 3.19 -8.07
N GLU A 92 -17.61 4.20 -8.12
CA GLU A 92 -17.43 5.36 -7.25
C GLU A 92 -17.45 5.01 -5.76
N ASP A 93 -18.43 4.21 -5.34
CA ASP A 93 -18.56 3.75 -3.97
C ASP A 93 -17.47 2.74 -3.59
N ALA A 94 -17.13 1.83 -4.49
CA ALA A 94 -16.08 0.82 -4.26
C ALA A 94 -14.70 1.48 -4.06
N PHE A 95 -14.31 2.41 -4.94
CA PHE A 95 -13.05 3.13 -4.83
C PHE A 95 -13.01 4.01 -3.58
N ARG A 96 -14.11 4.68 -3.23
CA ARG A 96 -14.20 5.48 -2.00
C ARG A 96 -14.08 4.61 -0.74
N THR A 97 -14.75 3.47 -0.72
CA THR A 97 -14.64 2.49 0.38
C THR A 97 -13.21 2.00 0.55
N ALA A 98 -12.54 1.62 -0.54
CA ALA A 98 -11.15 1.18 -0.50
C ALA A 98 -10.22 2.30 -0.01
N TYR A 99 -10.42 3.54 -0.48
CA TYR A 99 -9.69 4.72 0.00
C TYR A 99 -9.87 4.94 1.49
N ASP A 100 -11.10 4.95 2.00
CA ASP A 100 -11.39 5.26 3.42
C ASP A 100 -10.74 4.23 4.36
N ILE A 101 -10.79 2.95 3.99
CA ILE A 101 -10.13 1.86 4.72
C ILE A 101 -8.62 2.10 4.77
N LEU A 102 -7.98 2.29 3.61
CA LEU A 102 -6.53 2.47 3.53
C LEU A 102 -6.07 3.77 4.19
N HIS A 103 -6.81 4.86 4.02
CA HIS A 103 -6.53 6.16 4.62
C HIS A 103 -6.59 6.09 6.14
N ARG A 104 -7.61 5.42 6.71
CA ARG A 104 -7.73 5.20 8.15
C ARG A 104 -6.56 4.40 8.71
N ARG A 105 -6.15 3.34 8.01
CA ARG A 105 -5.04 2.47 8.41
C ARG A 105 -3.69 3.19 8.32
N ALA A 106 -3.43 3.88 7.21
CA ALA A 106 -2.23 4.71 7.02
C ALA A 106 -2.15 5.82 8.08
N THR A 107 -3.26 6.50 8.37
CA THR A 107 -3.31 7.51 9.44
C THR A 107 -3.04 6.92 10.82
N ALA A 108 -3.51 5.69 11.10
CA ALA A 108 -3.21 5.02 12.36
C ALA A 108 -1.72 4.65 12.48
N LEU A 109 -1.08 4.21 11.39
CA LEU A 109 0.36 3.95 11.35
C LEU A 109 1.17 5.21 11.59
N LEU A 110 0.81 6.32 10.93
CA LEU A 110 1.50 7.61 11.07
C LEU A 110 1.36 8.24 12.47
N LYS A 111 0.51 7.71 13.34
CA LYS A 111 0.41 8.11 14.75
C LYS A 111 1.33 7.32 15.69
N LEU A 112 1.97 6.25 15.21
CA LEU A 112 2.89 5.44 15.99
C LEU A 112 4.33 5.96 15.89
N PRO A 113 5.16 5.77 16.95
CA PRO A 113 6.59 6.04 16.93
C PRO A 113 7.34 4.87 16.28
N VAL A 114 7.11 4.66 14.98
CA VAL A 114 7.65 3.50 14.24
C VAL A 114 9.17 3.46 14.22
N GLU A 115 9.83 4.61 14.41
CA GLU A 115 11.28 4.78 14.39
C GLU A 115 11.96 4.22 15.65
N THR A 116 11.19 3.98 16.73
CA THR A 116 11.70 3.43 17.99
C THR A 116 11.21 2.01 18.27
N MET A 117 10.36 1.46 17.40
CA MET A 117 9.81 0.12 17.56
C MET A 117 10.80 -0.93 17.08
N ASP A 118 10.89 -2.04 17.80
CA ASP A 118 11.55 -3.23 17.26
C ASP A 118 10.68 -3.92 16.20
N ALA A 119 11.27 -4.90 15.48
CA ALA A 119 10.58 -5.60 14.40
C ALA A 119 9.30 -6.34 14.88
N GLY A 120 9.29 -6.85 16.11
CA GLY A 120 8.15 -7.54 16.70
C GLY A 120 7.03 -6.58 17.09
N GLU A 121 7.37 -5.45 17.71
CA GLU A 121 6.44 -4.37 18.05
C GLU A 121 5.80 -3.77 16.79
N LEU A 122 6.61 -3.49 15.77
CA LEU A 122 6.15 -2.98 14.48
C LEU A 122 5.21 -3.99 13.81
N LYS A 123 5.57 -5.28 13.79
CA LYS A 123 4.71 -6.34 13.24
C LYS A 123 3.36 -6.39 13.94
N ALA A 124 3.36 -6.44 15.27
CA ALA A 124 2.14 -6.50 16.07
C ALA A 124 1.26 -5.25 15.86
N ALA A 125 1.88 -4.07 15.72
CA ALA A 125 1.18 -2.83 15.45
C ALA A 125 0.54 -2.82 14.05
N LEU A 126 1.26 -3.22 13.01
CA LEU A 126 0.76 -3.31 11.64
C LEU A 126 -0.39 -4.31 11.51
N ASP A 127 -0.27 -5.48 12.13
CA ASP A 127 -1.34 -6.50 12.14
C ASP A 127 -2.60 -6.00 12.84
N ARG A 128 -2.45 -5.29 13.95
CA ARG A 128 -3.57 -4.68 14.69
C ARG A 128 -4.25 -3.59 13.87
N ILE A 129 -3.50 -2.82 13.09
CA ILE A 129 -4.07 -1.82 12.17
C ILE A 129 -4.84 -2.51 11.04
N GLY A 130 -4.33 -3.60 10.49
CA GLY A 130 -4.98 -4.33 9.39
C GLY A 130 -6.34 -4.94 9.73
N LYS A 131 -6.64 -5.12 11.03
CA LYS A 131 -7.93 -5.64 11.52
C LYS A 131 -8.98 -4.55 11.78
N LYS A 132 -8.63 -3.27 11.62
CA LYS A 132 -9.54 -2.13 11.75
C LYS A 132 -10.17 -1.77 10.41
#